data_AF-A0A7Y3KP76-F1
#
_entry.id   AF-A0A7Y3KP76-F1
#
_cell.length_a   1.000
_cell.length_b   1.000
_cell.length_c   1.000
_cell.angle_alpha   90.00
_cell.angle_beta   90.00
_cell.angle_gamma   90.00
#
_symmetry.space_group_name_H-M   'P 1'
#
loop_
_entity.id
_entity.type
_entity.pdbx_description
1 polymer ?
#
loop_
_entity_poly.entity_id
_entity_poly.type
_entity_poly.pdbx_seq_one_letter_code
_entity_poly.pdbx_strand_id
1 'polypeptide(L)'
;MSEIAKAAATPLTPVQQQAMKRLDQAATQLEGVFLQLVMGAMDKTVSHDSIFGKQSNGERIFQSMLDQQRAEQMAKTGSIGIAKMLEEQLKASVLSDASQEAKVNVKRSSGP
;
A
#
# COMPACT_ATOMS: atom_id res chain seq x y z
N MET A 1 -5.20 -19.93 43.40
CA MET A 1 -5.59 -18.55 43.03
C MET A 1 -5.00 -18.25 41.67
N SER A 2 -5.89 -18.21 40.67
CA SER A 2 -5.78 -17.74 39.29
C SER A 2 -4.41 -17.70 38.60
N GLU A 3 -4.13 -18.74 37.81
CA GLU A 3 -3.44 -18.55 36.53
C GLU A 3 -4.36 -17.75 35.61
N ILE A 4 -4.09 -16.45 35.50
CA ILE A 4 -4.64 -15.63 34.41
C ILE A 4 -3.76 -15.95 33.20
N ALA A 5 -4.08 -17.05 32.51
CA ALA A 5 -3.49 -17.39 31.24
C ALA A 5 -3.79 -16.24 30.25
N LYS A 6 -2.76 -15.42 30.03
CA LYS A 6 -2.64 -14.47 28.93
C LYS A 6 -3.17 -15.13 27.66
N ALA A 7 -4.31 -14.65 27.15
CA ALA A 7 -4.79 -14.97 25.81
C ALA A 7 -3.76 -14.43 24.80
N ALA A 8 -2.69 -15.19 24.59
CA ALA A 8 -1.70 -14.90 23.58
C ALA A 8 -2.36 -15.17 22.23
N ALA A 9 -2.56 -14.11 21.45
CA ALA A 9 -2.95 -14.23 20.05
C ALA A 9 -1.99 -15.21 19.36
N THR A 10 -2.53 -16.31 18.86
CA THR A 10 -1.75 -17.33 18.13
C THR A 10 -0.92 -16.64 17.05
N PRO A 11 0.41 -16.86 16.99
CA PRO A 11 1.24 -16.21 16.00
C PRO A 11 0.80 -16.59 14.59
N LEU A 12 0.82 -15.62 13.67
CA LEU A 12 0.47 -15.84 12.27
C LEU A 12 1.34 -16.95 11.66
N THR A 13 0.74 -17.82 10.87
CA THR A 13 1.47 -18.82 10.08
C THR A 13 2.35 -18.14 9.01
N PRO A 14 3.41 -18.80 8.50
CA PRO A 14 4.26 -18.22 7.46
C PRO A 14 3.47 -17.75 6.22
N VAL A 15 2.42 -18.49 5.83
CA VAL A 15 1.55 -18.15 4.70
C VAL A 15 0.77 -16.86 4.99
N GLN A 16 0.19 -16.74 6.17
CA GLN A 16 -0.51 -15.53 6.61
C GLN A 16 0.42 -14.32 6.71
N GLN A 17 1.65 -14.50 7.21
CA GLN A 17 2.65 -13.43 7.26
C GLN A 17 3.01 -12.94 5.85
N GLN A 18 3.18 -13.86 4.90
CA GLN A 18 3.48 -13.49 3.52
C GLN A 18 2.30 -12.77 2.86
N ALA A 19 1.07 -13.21 3.13
CA ALA A 19 -0.14 -12.54 2.65
C ALA A 19 -0.25 -11.10 3.19
N MET A 20 0.02 -10.90 4.49
CA MET A 20 0.07 -9.57 5.10
C MET A 20 1.14 -8.67 4.48
N LYS A 21 2.34 -9.19 4.20
CA LYS A 21 3.39 -8.43 3.49
C LYS A 21 2.96 -7.99 2.10
N ARG A 22 2.25 -8.84 1.35
CA ARG A 22 1.73 -8.48 0.03
C ARG A 22 0.63 -7.43 0.12
N LEU A 23 -0.23 -7.52 1.14
CA LEU A 23 -1.26 -6.52 1.40
C LEU A 23 -0.65 -5.14 1.66
N ASP A 24 0.32 -5.06 2.58
CA ASP A 24 1.07 -3.83 2.89
C ASP A 24 1.74 -3.21 1.66
N GLN A 25 2.42 -4.06 0.87
CA GLN A 25 3.07 -3.61 -0.37
C GLN A 25 2.05 -3.07 -1.40
N ALA A 26 0.94 -3.78 -1.60
CA ALA A 26 -0.10 -3.37 -2.54
C ALA A 26 -0.81 -2.09 -2.07
N ALA A 27 -1.11 -1.99 -0.77
CA ALA A 27 -1.74 -0.82 -0.18
C ALA A 27 -0.85 0.43 -0.29
N THR A 28 0.45 0.28 -0.02
CA THR A 28 1.46 1.35 -0.19
C THR A 28 1.56 1.79 -1.65
N GLN A 29 1.58 0.85 -2.60
CA GLN A 29 1.61 1.19 -4.03
C GLN A 29 0.35 1.93 -4.47
N LEU A 30 -0.82 1.53 -3.98
CA LEU A 30 -2.08 2.22 -4.26
C LEU A 30 -2.08 3.65 -3.71
N GLU A 31 -1.56 3.85 -2.49
CA GLU A 31 -1.37 5.20 -1.94
C GLU A 31 -0.43 6.04 -2.82
N GLY A 32 0.64 5.43 -3.38
CA GLY A 32 1.53 6.09 -4.33
C GLY A 32 0.82 6.57 -5.61
N VAL A 33 -0.01 5.71 -6.21
CA VAL A 33 -0.81 6.10 -7.40
C VAL A 33 -1.80 7.21 -7.04
N PHE A 34 -2.48 7.10 -5.91
CA PHE A 34 -3.38 8.14 -5.42
C PHE A 34 -2.66 9.48 -5.22
N LEU A 35 -1.47 9.47 -4.64
CA LEU A 35 -0.65 10.67 -4.47
C LEU A 35 -0.26 11.29 -5.81
N GLN A 36 0.07 10.49 -6.83
CA GLN A 36 0.32 11.02 -8.18
C GLN A 36 -0.91 11.73 -8.76
N LEU A 37 -2.11 11.17 -8.54
CA LEU A 37 -3.38 11.80 -8.95
C LEU A 37 -3.59 13.14 -8.22
N VAL A 38 -3.32 13.19 -6.92
CA VAL A 38 -3.42 14.42 -6.11
C VAL A 38 -2.41 15.47 -6.59
N MET A 39 -1.15 15.09 -6.78
CA MET A 39 -0.10 16.01 -7.27
C MET A 39 -0.42 16.54 -8.66
N GLY A 40 -0.90 15.69 -9.57
CA GLY A 40 -1.36 16.12 -10.89
C GLY A 40 -2.58 17.05 -10.84
N ALA A 41 -3.48 16.87 -9.87
CA ALA A 41 -4.58 17.80 -9.66
C ALA A 41 -4.09 19.15 -9.11
N MET A 42 -3.11 19.14 -8.20
CA MET A 42 -2.46 20.35 -7.69
C MET A 42 -1.76 21.13 -8.80
N ASP A 43 -0.99 20.47 -9.67
CA ASP A 43 -0.31 21.10 -10.81
C ASP A 43 -1.29 21.83 -11.73
N LYS A 44 -2.46 21.23 -12.00
CA LYS A 44 -3.52 21.86 -12.80
C LYS A 44 -4.11 23.14 -12.19
N THR A 45 -3.95 23.35 -10.87
CA THR A 45 -4.42 24.58 -10.20
C THR A 45 -3.40 25.71 -10.25
N VAL A 46 -2.15 25.42 -10.60
CA VAL A 46 -1.10 26.42 -10.74
C VAL A 46 -1.17 27.02 -12.15
N SER A 47 -1.13 28.35 -12.25
CA SER A 47 -1.01 29.02 -13.55
C SER A 47 0.42 28.82 -14.08
N HIS A 48 0.57 28.18 -15.24
CA HIS A 48 1.87 27.97 -15.89
C HIS A 48 2.38 29.18 -16.69
N ASP A 49 1.70 30.33 -16.58
CA ASP A 49 2.15 31.61 -17.11
C ASP A 49 3.01 32.32 -16.05
N SER A 50 4.33 32.27 -16.21
CA SER A 50 5.31 32.91 -15.34
C SER A 50 5.75 34.28 -15.87
N ILE A 51 6.33 35.13 -15.01
CA ILE A 51 7.00 36.38 -15.40
C ILE A 51 8.11 36.12 -16.45
N PHE A 52 8.65 34.89 -16.48
CA PHE A 52 9.68 34.46 -17.42
C PHE A 52 9.13 33.81 -18.71
N GLY A 53 7.80 33.79 -18.90
CA GLY A 53 7.13 33.18 -20.05
C GLY A 53 6.36 31.91 -19.69
N LYS A 54 5.87 31.22 -20.74
CA LYS A 54 5.15 29.95 -20.59
C LYS A 54 6.10 28.83 -20.20
N GLN A 55 5.66 27.95 -19.32
CA GLN A 55 6.40 26.74 -18.95
C GLN A 55 6.81 25.94 -20.20
N SER A 56 8.08 25.53 -20.26
CA SER A 56 8.58 24.73 -21.38
C SER A 56 8.14 23.26 -21.28
N ASN A 57 8.07 22.56 -22.42
CA ASN A 57 7.78 21.12 -22.42
C ASN A 57 8.82 20.31 -21.64
N GLY A 58 10.10 20.71 -21.68
CA GLY A 58 11.16 20.04 -20.93
C GLY A 58 10.95 20.15 -19.43
N GLU A 59 10.66 21.36 -18.95
CA GLU A 59 10.35 21.62 -17.54
C GLU A 59 9.16 20.80 -17.07
N ARG A 60 8.09 20.70 -17.88
CA ARG A 60 6.91 19.92 -17.55
C ARG A 60 7.20 18.42 -17.39
N ILE A 61 8.10 17.87 -18.22
CA ILE A 61 8.54 16.47 -18.12
C ILE A 61 9.36 16.25 -16.85
N PHE A 62 10.32 17.13 -16.55
CA PHE A 62 11.12 17.02 -15.32
C PHE A 62 10.26 17.17 -14.06
N GLN A 63 9.30 18.10 -14.07
CA GLN A 63 8.35 18.29 -12.99
C GLN A 63 7.51 17.02 -12.77
N SER A 64 6.99 16.41 -13.84
CA SER A 64 6.23 15.16 -13.74
C SER A 64 7.07 14.01 -13.17
N MET A 65 8.34 13.88 -13.56
CA MET A 65 9.24 12.86 -12.99
C MET A 65 9.53 13.11 -11.51
N LEU A 66 9.74 14.38 -11.15
CA LEU A 66 9.96 14.79 -9.76
C LEU A 66 8.73 14.48 -8.90
N ASP A 67 7.53 14.78 -9.41
CA ASP A 67 6.29 14.53 -8.69
C ASP A 67 6.00 13.03 -8.55
N GLN A 68 6.35 12.23 -9.57
CA GLN A 68 6.29 10.77 -9.44
C GLN A 68 7.18 10.26 -8.30
N GLN A 69 8.43 10.73 -8.23
CA GLN A 69 9.35 10.33 -7.16
C GLN A 69 8.91 10.81 -5.77
N ARG A 70 8.37 12.03 -5.69
CA ARG A 70 7.78 12.55 -4.44
C ARG A 70 6.60 11.71 -3.98
N ALA A 71 5.67 11.38 -4.86
CA ALA A 71 4.52 10.53 -4.55
C ALA A 71 4.96 9.14 -4.05
N GLU A 72 5.95 8.53 -4.71
CA GLU A 72 6.53 7.25 -4.28
C GLU A 72 7.18 7.33 -2.90
N GLN A 73 7.92 8.40 -2.60
CA GLN A 73 8.53 8.61 -1.28
C GLN A 73 7.48 8.87 -0.19
N MET A 74 6.50 9.71 -0.48
CA MET A 74 5.40 10.03 0.45
C MET A 74 4.60 8.76 0.81
N ALA A 75 4.30 7.90 -0.17
CA ALA A 75 3.64 6.62 0.07
C ALA A 75 4.46 5.70 0.99
N LYS A 76 5.77 5.58 0.76
CA LYS A 76 6.65 4.76 1.61
C LYS A 76 6.72 5.24 3.06
N THR A 77 6.59 6.54 3.28
CA THR A 77 6.53 7.10 4.65
C THR A 77 5.17 6.93 5.32
N GLY A 78 4.12 6.56 4.56
CA GLY A 78 2.74 6.51 5.04
C GLY A 78 2.20 7.89 5.44
N SER A 79 2.61 8.94 4.72
CA SER A 79 2.31 10.35 5.07
C SER A 79 0.81 10.67 5.06
N ILE A 80 0.01 9.97 4.23
CA ILE A 80 -1.44 10.17 4.18
C ILE A 80 -2.19 9.13 5.04
N GLY A 81 -1.73 7.88 5.05
CA GLY A 81 -2.29 6.83 5.91
C GLY A 81 -3.43 6.04 5.27
N ILE A 82 -3.67 6.20 3.96
CA ILE A 82 -4.64 5.39 3.22
C ILE A 82 -4.20 3.93 3.19
N ALA A 83 -2.90 3.68 3.03
CA ALA A 83 -2.36 2.32 3.02
C ALA A 83 -2.71 1.57 4.32
N LYS A 84 -2.53 2.23 5.48
CA LYS A 84 -2.88 1.69 6.80
C LYS A 84 -4.37 1.44 6.95
N MET A 85 -5.20 2.38 6.53
CA MET A 85 -6.66 2.23 6.57
C MET A 85 -7.11 1.02 5.72
N LEU A 86 -6.51 0.85 4.54
CA LEU A 86 -6.81 -0.28 3.66
C LEU A 86 -6.36 -1.60 4.26
N GLU A 87 -5.18 -1.64 4.87
CA GLU A 87 -4.71 -2.81 5.62
C GLU A 87 -5.66 -3.18 6.76
N GLU A 88 -6.10 -2.22 7.57
CA GLU A 88 -7.03 -2.47 8.67
C GLU A 88 -8.36 -3.07 8.18
N GLN A 89 -8.88 -2.56 7.06
CA GLN A 89 -10.13 -3.04 6.47
C GLN A 89 -9.99 -4.45 5.85
N LEU A 90 -8.87 -4.73 5.17
CA LEU A 90 -8.71 -5.97 4.41
C LEU A 90 -8.02 -7.09 5.18
N LYS A 91 -7.32 -6.79 6.28
CA LYS A 91 -6.54 -7.75 7.06
C LYS A 91 -7.34 -9.00 7.43
N ALA A 92 -8.58 -8.86 7.88
CA ALA A 92 -9.40 -10.01 8.28
C ALA A 92 -9.66 -10.97 7.10
N SER A 93 -10.01 -10.43 5.93
CA SER A 93 -10.26 -11.21 4.71
C SER A 93 -8.98 -11.87 4.20
N VAL A 94 -7.88 -11.13 4.14
CA VAL A 94 -6.59 -11.66 3.65
C VAL A 94 -6.08 -12.80 4.54
N LEU A 95 -6.26 -12.69 5.85
CA LEU A 95 -5.90 -13.74 6.79
C LEU A 95 -6.80 -14.97 6.66
N SER A 96 -8.11 -14.80 6.45
CA SER A 96 -9.02 -15.94 6.21
C SER A 96 -8.67 -16.66 4.92
N ASP A 97 -8.42 -15.92 3.85
CA ASP A 97 -8.15 -16.47 2.52
C ASP A 97 -6.82 -17.23 2.49
N ALA A 98 -5.77 -16.63 3.05
CA ALA A 98 -4.46 -17.28 3.22
C ALA A 98 -4.55 -18.60 4.01
N SER A 99 -5.44 -18.66 5.01
CA SER A 99 -5.67 -19.86 5.80
C SER A 99 -6.40 -20.95 5.01
N GLN A 100 -7.28 -20.57 4.08
CA GLN A 100 -7.99 -21.51 3.21
C GLN A 100 -7.07 -22.05 2.12
N GLU A 101 -6.30 -21.19 1.47
CA GLU A 101 -5.32 -21.60 0.45
C GLU A 101 -4.32 -22.63 1.01
N ALA A 102 -3.81 -22.40 2.23
CA ALA A 102 -2.93 -23.34 2.89
C ALA A 102 -3.57 -24.71 3.13
N LYS A 103 -4.83 -24.76 3.61
CA LYS A 103 -5.57 -26.02 3.86
C LYS A 103 -5.85 -26.78 2.57
N VAL A 104 -6.19 -26.06 1.50
CA VAL A 104 -6.44 -26.64 0.18
C VAL A 104 -5.16 -27.24 -0.40
N ASN A 105 -4.02 -26.56 -0.27
CA ASN A 105 -2.75 -27.06 -0.80
C ASN A 105 -2.25 -28.29 -0.03
N VAL A 106 -2.40 -28.31 1.30
CA VAL A 106 -2.06 -29.47 2.13
C VAL A 106 -2.91 -30.70 1.76
N LYS A 107 -4.22 -30.53 1.55
CA LYS A 107 -5.12 -31.63 1.14
C LYS A 107 -4.78 -32.18 -0.25
N ARG A 108 -4.26 -31.35 -1.16
CA ARG A 108 -3.78 -31.77 -2.48
C ARG A 108 -2.45 -32.52 -2.42
N SER A 109 -1.56 -32.17 -1.49
CA SER A 109 -0.27 -32.85 -1.29
C SER A 109 -0.36 -34.12 -0.43
N SER A 110 -1.48 -34.36 0.24
CA SER A 110 -1.70 -35.50 1.15
C SER A 110 -2.76 -36.52 0.67
N GLY A 111 -3.11 -36.50 -0.62
CA GLY A 111 -3.93 -37.55 -1.25
C GLY A 111 -3.06 -38.68 -1.83
N PRO A 112 -3.59 -39.91 -1.93
CA PRO A 112 -2.86 -41.18 -2.00
C PRO A 112 -1.91 -41.34 -3.20
#